data_AF-A0A168RKW6-F1
#
_entry.id   AF-A0A168RKW6-F1
#
_cell.length_a   1.000
_cell.length_b   1.000
_cell.length_c   1.000
_cell.angle_alpha   90.00
_cell.angle_beta   90.00
_cell.angle_gamma   90.00
#
_symmetry.space_group_name_H-M   'P 1'
#
loop_
_entity.id
_entity.type
_entity.pdbx_description
1 polymer ?
#
loop_
_entity_poly.entity_id
_entity_poly.type
_entity_poly.pdbx_seq_one_letter_code
_entity_poly.pdbx_strand_id
1 'polypeptide(L)'
;MNGAYLTSISREMMRSMTGSPPHWSIILFARAALDLPTSLCKKLFPAIGEWHDRLAEKYLSPDNNDSIQPTVAASAFVQVIMMLSKTFIRDSVLMMELYPCHPTWQHSIFSDPAYLSVKRNVKIIALKCIGMLTLICQGTTAN
;
A
#
# COMPACT_ATOMS: atom_id res chain seq x y z
N MET A 1 0.03 -19.27 -11.55
CA MET A 1 0.58 -19.49 -10.19
C MET A 1 -0.48 -20.26 -9.42
N ASN A 2 -0.34 -21.59 -9.33
CA ASN A 2 -1.37 -22.53 -8.88
C ASN A 2 -0.97 -23.13 -7.53
N GLY A 3 -1.76 -22.90 -6.47
CA GLY A 3 -1.67 -23.60 -5.17
C GLY A 3 -0.40 -23.28 -4.36
N ALA A 4 -0.40 -23.15 -3.04
CA ALA A 4 -1.16 -23.95 -2.10
C ALA A 4 -1.44 -23.26 -0.75
N TYR A 5 -1.19 -21.95 -0.57
CA TYR A 5 -1.37 -21.37 0.78
C TYR A 5 -2.05 -19.98 0.89
N LEU A 6 -2.42 -19.31 -0.21
CA LEU A 6 -3.03 -17.97 -0.13
C LEU A 6 -4.23 -17.69 -1.06
N THR A 7 -4.72 -18.70 -1.80
CA THR A 7 -5.81 -18.49 -2.79
C THR A 7 -7.08 -19.27 -2.50
N SER A 8 -7.17 -19.99 -1.37
CA SER A 8 -8.38 -20.76 -1.03
C SER A 8 -9.53 -19.90 -0.52
N ILE A 9 -9.24 -18.69 -0.04
CA ILE A 9 -10.26 -17.72 0.38
C ILE A 9 -10.66 -16.92 -0.85
N SER A 10 -11.93 -17.05 -1.27
CA SER A 10 -12.45 -16.27 -2.38
C SER A 10 -12.35 -14.77 -2.07
N ARG A 11 -12.10 -13.96 -3.09
CA ARG A 11 -12.04 -12.50 -2.93
C ARG A 11 -13.32 -11.94 -2.31
N GLU A 12 -14.46 -12.55 -2.64
CA GLU A 12 -15.78 -12.19 -2.10
C GLU A 12 -15.88 -12.51 -0.60
N MET A 13 -15.41 -13.69 -0.18
CA MET A 13 -15.36 -14.05 1.24
C MET A 13 -14.44 -13.11 2.02
N MET A 14 -13.26 -12.80 1.50
CA MET A 14 -12.33 -11.86 2.15
C MET A 14 -12.93 -10.45 2.27
N ARG A 15 -13.71 -10.01 1.26
CA ARG A 15 -14.44 -8.73 1.29
C ARG A 15 -15.57 -8.74 2.31
N SER A 16 -16.33 -9.84 2.43
CA SER A 16 -17.41 -9.93 3.42
C SER A 16 -16.86 -9.92 4.86
N MET A 17 -15.75 -10.61 5.10
CA MET A 17 -15.11 -10.67 6.43
C MET A 17 -14.46 -9.35 6.84
N THR A 18 -14.04 -8.52 5.87
CA THR A 18 -13.45 -7.20 6.14
C THR A 18 -14.49 -6.09 6.30
N GLY A 19 -15.79 -6.42 6.19
CA GLY A 19 -16.90 -5.49 6.40
C GLY A 19 -16.95 -4.33 5.40
N SER A 20 -16.30 -4.46 4.23
CA SER A 20 -16.17 -3.37 3.26
C SER A 20 -17.47 -3.18 2.46
N PRO A 21 -18.20 -2.06 2.62
CA PRO A 21 -19.40 -1.81 1.82
C PRO A 21 -19.07 -1.67 0.32
N PRO A 22 -20.03 -1.92 -0.59
CA PRO A 22 -19.78 -1.86 -2.03
C PRO A 22 -19.26 -0.49 -2.52
N HIS A 23 -19.77 0.61 -1.97
CA HIS A 23 -19.38 1.98 -2.36
C HIS A 23 -18.01 2.39 -1.77
N TRP A 24 -17.71 1.99 -0.53
CA TRP A 24 -16.40 2.25 0.10
C TRP A 24 -15.30 1.49 -0.62
N SER A 25 -15.60 0.29 -1.10
CA SER A 25 -14.68 -0.53 -1.88
C SER A 25 -14.16 0.24 -3.10
N ILE A 26 -15.00 1.03 -3.79
CA ILE A 26 -14.58 1.83 -4.95
C ILE A 26 -13.55 2.90 -4.54
N ILE A 27 -13.76 3.59 -3.42
CA ILE A 27 -12.83 4.60 -2.90
C ILE A 27 -11.51 3.95 -2.45
N LEU A 28 -11.58 2.81 -1.77
CA LEU A 28 -10.42 2.07 -1.28
C LEU A 28 -9.56 1.56 -2.46
N PHE A 29 -10.20 0.98 -3.48
CA PHE A 29 -9.52 0.50 -4.70
C PHE A 29 -8.93 1.64 -5.53
N ALA A 30 -9.61 2.79 -5.64
CA ALA A 30 -9.09 3.93 -6.39
C ALA A 30 -7.83 4.52 -5.74
N ARG A 31 -7.78 4.59 -4.40
CA ARG A 31 -6.54 4.95 -3.68
C ARG A 31 -5.46 3.91 -3.94
N ALA A 32 -5.82 2.63 -4.01
CA ALA A 32 -4.88 1.54 -4.21
C ALA A 32 -4.11 1.61 -5.53
N ALA A 33 -4.69 2.27 -6.55
CA ALA A 33 -4.10 2.48 -7.87
C ALA A 33 -3.08 3.63 -7.93
N LEU A 34 -2.87 4.40 -6.85
CA LEU A 34 -1.90 5.49 -6.83
C LEU A 34 -0.46 4.94 -6.78
N ASP A 35 0.30 5.08 -7.85
CA ASP A 35 1.72 4.70 -7.84
C ASP A 35 2.49 5.55 -6.82
N LEU A 36 3.06 4.87 -5.83
CA LEU A 36 3.85 5.52 -4.79
C LEU A 36 5.32 5.58 -5.22
N PRO A 37 6.03 6.70 -5.01
CA PRO A 37 7.45 6.76 -5.28
C PRO A 37 8.19 5.71 -4.46
N THR A 38 8.92 4.81 -5.13
CA THR A 38 9.73 3.78 -4.47
C THR A 38 10.75 4.41 -3.50
N SER A 39 11.26 5.60 -3.83
CA SER A 39 12.16 6.37 -2.97
C SER A 39 11.56 6.73 -1.62
N LEU A 40 10.26 7.08 -1.57
CA LEU A 40 9.56 7.39 -0.32
C LEU A 40 9.35 6.12 0.53
N CYS A 41 9.03 4.99 -0.11
CA CYS A 41 8.91 3.71 0.58
C CYS A 41 10.25 3.26 1.18
N LYS A 42 11.36 3.41 0.42
CA LYS A 42 12.71 3.12 0.92
C LYS A 42 13.09 4.03 2.10
N LYS A 43 12.66 5.30 2.12
CA LYS A 43 12.89 6.20 3.27
C LYS A 43 12.14 5.77 4.54
N LEU A 44 10.96 5.15 4.42
CA LEU A 44 10.18 4.70 5.57
C LEU A 44 10.81 3.48 6.26
N PHE A 45 11.32 2.53 5.47
CA PHE A 45 12.05 1.36 5.98
C PHE A 45 13.39 1.19 5.24
N PRO A 46 14.42 1.97 5.59
CA PRO A 46 15.71 1.98 4.89
C PRO A 46 16.37 0.61 4.81
N ALA A 47 16.38 -0.11 5.94
CA ALA A 47 16.95 -1.46 6.02
C ALA A 47 16.26 -2.44 5.06
N ILE A 48 14.95 -2.32 4.86
CA ILE A 48 14.20 -3.22 3.97
C ILE A 48 14.58 -2.98 2.50
N GLY A 49 14.83 -1.72 2.13
CA GLY A 49 15.37 -1.40 0.81
C GLY A 49 16.73 -2.05 0.58
N GLU A 50 17.62 -1.95 1.57
CA GLU A 50 18.94 -2.60 1.54
C GLU A 50 18.81 -4.13 1.43
N TRP A 51 17.99 -4.76 2.27
CA TRP A 51 17.77 -6.21 2.23
C TRP A 51 17.15 -6.69 0.92
N HIS A 52 16.26 -5.90 0.31
CA HIS A 52 15.72 -6.20 -1.01
C HIS A 52 16.83 -6.23 -2.07
N ASP A 53 17.70 -5.21 -2.09
CA ASP A 53 18.77 -5.09 -3.07
C ASP A 53 19.83 -6.19 -2.85
N ARG A 54 20.19 -6.51 -1.60
CA ARG A 54 21.13 -7.61 -1.23
C ARG A 54 20.59 -8.99 -1.61
N LEU A 55 19.31 -9.25 -1.39
CA LEU A 55 18.69 -10.51 -1.80
C LEU A 55 18.66 -10.62 -3.33
N ALA A 56 18.32 -9.54 -4.04
CA ALA A 56 18.31 -9.51 -5.51
C ALA A 56 19.70 -9.78 -6.11
N GLU A 57 20.74 -9.17 -5.54
CA GLU A 57 22.13 -9.40 -5.96
C GLU A 57 22.55 -10.86 -5.79
N LYS A 58 22.15 -11.50 -4.69
CA LYS A 58 22.49 -12.91 -4.44
C LYS A 58 21.78 -13.90 -5.37
N TYR A 59 20.58 -13.56 -5.87
CA TYR A 59 19.96 -14.33 -6.95
C TYR A 59 20.72 -14.22 -8.27
N LEU A 60 21.44 -13.12 -8.49
CA LEU A 60 22.22 -12.87 -9.71
C LEU A 60 23.65 -13.42 -9.62
N SER A 61 24.25 -13.46 -8.44
CA SER A 61 25.59 -13.99 -8.20
C SER A 61 25.64 -14.84 -6.91
N PRO A 62 25.36 -16.15 -7.00
CA PRO A 62 25.24 -17.01 -5.82
C PRO A 62 26.59 -17.39 -5.17
N ASP A 63 27.72 -17.11 -5.83
CA ASP A 63 29.07 -17.53 -5.43
C ASP A 63 29.83 -16.44 -4.62
N ASN A 64 29.14 -15.37 -4.20
CA ASN A 64 29.74 -14.40 -3.29
C ASN A 64 29.96 -15.03 -1.91
N ASN A 65 31.15 -14.83 -1.32
CA ASN A 65 31.59 -15.37 -0.02
C ASN A 65 30.81 -14.78 1.19
N ASP A 66 29.62 -14.25 0.95
CA ASP A 66 28.71 -13.67 1.94
C ASP A 66 27.86 -14.77 2.60
N SER A 67 27.77 -14.73 3.92
CA SER A 67 27.08 -15.74 4.75
C SER A 67 25.54 -15.75 4.64
N ILE A 68 24.94 -14.78 3.95
CA ILE A 68 23.48 -14.60 3.95
C ILE A 68 22.85 -15.63 3.00
N GLN A 69 22.21 -16.70 3.49
CA GLN A 69 21.45 -17.58 2.60
C GLN A 69 20.11 -16.94 2.20
N PRO A 70 19.83 -16.75 0.89
CA PRO A 70 18.57 -16.20 0.42
C PRO A 70 17.51 -17.31 0.54
N THR A 71 16.55 -17.11 1.44
CA THR A 71 15.44 -18.06 1.62
C THR A 71 14.16 -17.48 1.03
N VAL A 72 13.25 -18.35 0.58
CA VAL A 72 11.93 -17.95 0.08
C VAL A 72 11.18 -17.11 1.13
N ALA A 73 11.31 -17.47 2.41
CA ALA A 73 10.68 -16.74 3.51
C ALA A 73 11.25 -15.33 3.68
N ALA A 74 12.58 -15.16 3.62
CA ALA A 74 13.21 -13.84 3.73
C ALA A 74 12.79 -12.92 2.57
N SER A 75 12.82 -13.43 1.34
CA SER A 75 12.37 -12.68 0.16
C SER A 75 10.89 -12.29 0.25
N ALA A 76 10.02 -13.21 0.67
CA ALA A 76 8.60 -12.93 0.87
C ALA A 76 8.35 -11.91 2.00
N PHE A 77 9.09 -12.01 3.11
CA PHE A 77 8.99 -11.07 4.21
C PHE A 77 9.35 -9.64 3.78
N VAL A 78 10.49 -9.48 3.08
CA VAL A 78 10.90 -8.18 2.52
C VAL A 78 9.82 -7.60 1.60
N GLN A 79 9.24 -8.42 0.72
CA GLN A 79 8.14 -7.99 -0.15
C GLN A 79 6.90 -7.54 0.64
N VAL A 80 6.51 -8.29 1.67
CA VAL A 80 5.37 -7.92 2.52
C VAL A 80 5.61 -6.58 3.21
N ILE A 81 6.81 -6.35 3.76
CA ILE A 81 7.13 -5.07 4.40
C ILE A 81 7.13 -3.93 3.37
N MET A 82 7.63 -4.15 2.15
CA MET A 82 7.54 -3.14 1.08
C MET A 82 6.08 -2.82 0.69
N MET A 83 5.22 -3.84 0.62
CA MET A 83 3.79 -3.65 0.37
C MET A 83 3.12 -2.90 1.52
N LEU A 84 3.44 -3.27 2.76
CA LEU A 84 2.96 -2.59 3.96
C LEU A 84 3.41 -1.12 4.00
N SER A 85 4.62 -0.83 3.56
CA SER A 85 5.15 0.54 3.46
C SER A 85 4.28 1.39 2.53
N LYS A 86 3.92 0.83 1.36
CA LYS A 86 3.08 1.52 0.37
C LYS A 86 1.67 1.78 0.90
N THR A 87 1.05 0.77 1.51
CA THR A 87 -0.30 0.90 2.07
C THR A 87 -0.30 1.86 3.26
N PHE A 88 0.70 1.77 4.14
CA PHE A 88 0.82 2.67 5.29
C PHE A 88 0.94 4.14 4.86
N ILE A 89 1.84 4.48 3.93
CA ILE A 89 1.95 5.88 3.47
C ILE A 89 0.65 6.35 2.82
N ARG A 90 0.03 5.52 1.99
CA ARG A 90 -1.23 5.85 1.32
C ARG A 90 -2.36 6.12 2.30
N ASP A 91 -2.52 5.25 3.29
CA ASP A 91 -3.62 5.30 4.25
C ASP A 91 -3.34 6.27 5.41
N SER A 92 -2.08 6.60 5.66
CA SER A 92 -1.69 7.61 6.65
C SER A 92 -2.34 8.98 6.39
N VAL A 93 -2.64 9.31 5.13
CA VAL A 93 -3.37 10.53 4.78
C VAL A 93 -4.73 10.59 5.46
N LEU A 94 -5.47 9.48 5.47
CA LEU A 94 -6.76 9.36 6.15
C LEU A 94 -6.56 9.24 7.67
N MET A 95 -5.58 8.45 8.11
CA MET A 95 -5.33 8.26 9.55
C MET A 95 -4.90 9.56 10.24
N MET A 96 -4.22 10.47 9.54
CA MET A 96 -3.92 11.81 10.05
C MET A 96 -5.15 12.69 10.22
N GLU A 97 -6.19 12.50 9.40
CA GLU A 97 -7.45 13.24 9.53
C GLU A 97 -8.29 12.68 10.67
N LEU A 98 -8.28 11.36 10.86
CA LEU A 98 -9.00 10.70 11.95
C LEU A 98 -8.31 10.87 13.31
N TYR A 99 -6.98 10.85 13.34
CA TYR A 99 -6.17 10.86 14.56
C TYR A 99 -5.05 11.91 14.47
N PRO A 100 -5.37 13.21 14.41
CA PRO A 100 -4.37 14.26 14.15
C PRO A 100 -3.28 14.37 15.24
N CYS A 101 -3.57 13.94 16.47
CA CYS A 101 -2.66 14.04 17.60
C CYS A 101 -1.73 12.83 17.77
N HIS A 102 -1.72 11.87 16.83
CA HIS A 102 -0.90 10.66 16.98
C HIS A 102 0.60 10.96 16.84
N PRO A 103 1.48 10.46 17.75
CA PRO A 103 2.92 10.73 17.72
C PRO A 103 3.61 10.34 16.42
N THR A 104 3.14 9.29 15.74
CA THR A 104 3.65 8.86 14.43
C THR A 104 3.77 9.99 13.43
N TRP A 105 2.84 10.96 13.42
CA TRP A 105 2.82 12.04 12.43
C TRP A 105 3.93 13.09 12.63
N GLN A 106 4.63 13.07 13.76
CA GLN A 106 5.78 13.93 14.02
C GLN A 106 7.03 13.48 13.26
N HIS A 107 7.04 12.28 12.69
CA HIS A 107 8.16 11.78 11.91
C HIS A 107 8.39 12.63 10.65
N SER A 108 9.66 12.95 10.36
CA SER A 108 10.05 13.86 9.27
C SER A 108 9.58 13.43 7.88
N ILE A 109 9.36 12.12 7.67
CA ILE A 109 8.83 11.58 6.41
C ILE A 109 7.48 12.19 6.01
N PHE A 110 6.67 12.60 6.99
CA PHE A 110 5.35 13.20 6.76
C PHE A 110 5.42 14.68 6.38
N SER A 111 6.61 15.27 6.47
CA SER A 111 6.93 16.60 5.95
C SER A 111 7.70 16.54 4.62
N ASP A 112 8.06 15.34 4.14
CA ASP A 112 8.80 15.16 2.89
C ASP A 112 7.97 15.68 1.69
N PRO A 113 8.56 16.46 0.76
CA PRO A 113 7.84 16.97 -0.40
C PRO A 113 7.16 15.88 -1.25
N ALA A 114 7.76 14.69 -1.35
CA ALA A 114 7.17 13.55 -2.06
C ALA A 114 5.95 13.01 -1.32
N TYR A 115 5.97 12.98 0.01
CA TYR A 115 4.79 12.62 0.81
C TYR A 115 3.66 13.65 0.65
N LEU A 116 3.99 14.95 0.69
CA LEU A 116 2.99 16.01 0.49
C LEU A 116 2.33 15.92 -0.90
N SER A 117 3.07 15.52 -1.93
CA SER A 117 2.53 15.21 -3.26
C SER A 117 1.53 14.04 -3.21
N VAL A 118 1.90 12.93 -2.56
CA VAL A 118 1.00 11.77 -2.33
C VAL A 118 -0.27 12.21 -1.59
N LYS A 119 -0.13 13.01 -0.53
CA LYS A 119 -1.26 13.54 0.25
C LYS A 119 -2.25 14.32 -0.63
N ARG A 120 -1.76 15.16 -1.55
CA ARG A 120 -2.62 15.86 -2.52
C ARG A 120 -3.30 14.89 -3.49
N ASN A 121 -2.57 13.92 -4.04
CA ASN A 121 -3.12 12.96 -5.00
C ASN A 121 -4.21 12.07 -4.39
N VAL A 122 -4.02 11.59 -3.15
CA VAL A 122 -5.04 10.81 -2.45
C VAL A 122 -6.33 11.63 -2.25
N LYS A 123 -6.21 12.93 -1.92
CA LYS A 123 -7.37 13.83 -1.80
C LYS A 123 -8.07 14.06 -3.14
N ILE A 124 -7.31 14.25 -4.23
CA ILE A 124 -7.86 14.39 -5.59
C ILE A 124 -8.64 13.14 -5.98
N ILE A 125 -8.08 11.95 -5.73
CA ILE A 125 -8.75 10.68 -6.01
C ILE A 125 -10.05 10.56 -5.20
N ALA A 126 -10.01 10.88 -3.90
CA ALA A 126 -11.20 10.85 -3.06
C ALA A 126 -12.32 11.77 -3.58
N LEU A 127 -11.99 13.01 -3.96
CA LEU A 127 -12.95 13.96 -4.54
C LEU A 127 -13.55 13.45 -5.86
N LYS A 128 -12.72 12.89 -6.76
CA LYS A 128 -13.19 12.30 -8.02
C LYS A 128 -14.12 11.12 -7.78
N CYS A 129 -13.79 10.23 -6.86
CA CYS A 129 -14.62 9.07 -6.53
C CYS A 129 -15.94 9.49 -5.90
N ILE A 130 -15.96 10.50 -5.04
CA ILE A 130 -17.20 11.05 -4.47
C ILE A 130 -18.09 11.59 -5.60
N GLY A 131 -17.54 12.36 -6.54
CA GLY A 131 -18.27 12.86 -7.71
C GLY A 131 -18.85 11.77 -8.61
N MET A 132 -18.10 10.67 -8.85
CA MET A 132 -18.61 9.51 -9.59
C MET A 132 -19.72 8.79 -8.84
N LEU A 133 -19.59 8.63 -7.50
CA LEU A 133 -20.62 8.00 -6.67
C LEU A 133 -21.91 8.80 -6.66
N THR A 134 -21.86 10.14 -6.56
CA THR A 134 -23.06 10.98 -6.65
C THR A 134 -23.76 10.86 -8.00
N LEU A 135 -23.02 10.79 -9.10
CA LEU A 135 -23.61 10.57 -10.44
C LEU A 135 -24.29 9.20 -10.57
N ILE A 136 -23.67 8.15 -10.04
CA ILE A 136 -24.27 6.80 -10.03
C ILE A 136 -25.57 6.81 -9.20
N CYS A 137 -25.54 7.39 -8.00
CA CYS A 137 -26.73 7.48 -7.15
C CYS A 137 -27.87 8.30 -7.79
N GLN A 138 -27.56 9.40 -8.48
CA GLN A 138 -28.56 10.21 -9.19
C GLN A 138 -29.15 9.52 -10.43
N GLY A 139 -28.37 8.70 -11.13
CA GLY A 139 -28.86 7.91 -12.27
C GLY A 139 -29.76 6.73 -11.86
N THR A 140 -29.78 6.34 -10.58
CA THR A 140 -30.57 5.19 -10.09
C THR A 140 -31.96 5.59 -9.58
N THR A 141 -32.24 6.90 -9.41
CA THR A 141 -33.55 7.41 -8.92
C THR A 141 -34.53 7.77 -10.03
N ALA A 142 -34.23 7.43 -11.29
CA ALA A 142 -35.00 7.84 -12.46
C ALA A 142 -35.72 6.71 -13.23
N ASN A 143 -35.90 5.53 -12.61
CA ASN A 143 -36.69 4.42 -13.17
C ASN A 143 -37.78 3.98 -12.21
#